data_AF-A0A920HJA4-F1
#
_entry.id   AF-A0A920HJA4-F1
#
_cell.length_a   1.000
_cell.length_b   1.000
_cell.length_c   1.000
_cell.angle_alpha   90.00
_cell.angle_beta   90.00
_cell.angle_gamma   90.00
#
_symmetry.space_group_name_H-M   'P 1'
#
loop_
_entity.id
_entity.type
_entity.pdbx_description
1 polymer ?
#
loop_
_entity_poly.entity_id
_entity_poly.type
_entity_poly.pdbx_seq_one_letter_code
_entity_poly.pdbx_strand_id
1 'polypeptide(L)' 'MSNITAADVNKLRKSTGAGIMDCKKALVEAEGDFELAIENLKKKGQKLLQKELIENQVKVQL' A
#
# COMPACT_ATOMS: atom_id res chain seq x y z
N MET A 1 -16.75 5.59 12.11
CA MET A 1 -16.34 4.49 11.22
C MET A 1 -16.44 5.01 9.80
N SER A 2 -15.30 5.37 9.20
CA SER A 2 -15.24 5.77 7.80
C SER A 2 -15.78 4.63 6.95
N ASN A 3 -16.80 4.92 6.14
CA ASN A 3 -17.53 3.91 5.39
C ASN A 3 -16.71 3.51 4.14
N ILE A 4 -15.58 2.85 4.35
CA ILE A 4 -14.67 2.41 3.29
C ILE A 4 -15.35 1.26 2.56
N THR A 5 -15.82 1.52 1.34
CA THR A 5 -16.49 0.50 0.54
C THR A 5 -15.48 -0.36 -0.23
N ALA A 6 -15.91 -1.55 -0.66
CA ALA A 6 -15.11 -2.37 -1.58
C ALA A 6 -14.88 -1.66 -2.93
N ALA A 7 -15.76 -0.73 -3.32
CA ALA A 7 -15.59 0.10 -4.50
C ALA A 7 -14.42 1.09 -4.33
N ASP A 8 -14.26 1.67 -3.14
CA ASP A 8 -13.15 2.59 -2.83
C ASP A 8 -11.80 1.88 -2.87
N VAL A 9 -11.72 0.68 -2.27
CA VAL A 9 -10.52 -0.17 -2.34
C VAL A 9 -10.17 -0.50 -3.79
N ASN A 10 -11.18 -0.82 -4.62
CA ASN A 10 -10.97 -1.11 -6.04
C ASN A 10 -10.57 0.12 -6.86
N LYS A 11 -11.13 1.30 -6.58
CA LYS A 11 -10.70 2.56 -7.20
C LYS A 11 -9.24 2.83 -6.85
N LEU A 12 -8.86 2.69 -5.58
CA LEU A 12 -7.50 2.99 -5.12
C LEU A 12 -6.48 2.04 -5.76
N ARG A 13 -6.82 0.76 -5.87
CA ARG A 13 -6.04 -0.23 -6.61
C ARG A 13 -5.87 0.14 -8.07
N LYS A 14 -6.93 0.60 -8.75
CA LYS A 14 -6.85 1.03 -10.16
C LYS A 14 -5.94 2.25 -10.34
N SER A 15 -5.96 3.19 -9.39
CA SER A 15 -5.14 4.41 -9.44
C SER A 15 -3.67 4.16 -9.08
N THR A 16 -3.40 3.28 -8.12
CA THR A 16 -2.04 3.08 -7.57
C THR A 16 -1.35 1.81 -8.07
N GLY A 17 -2.11 0.84 -8.58
CA GLY A 17 -1.61 -0.49 -8.93
C GLY A 17 -1.23 -1.36 -7.74
N ALA A 18 -1.41 -0.88 -6.50
CA ALA A 18 -1.04 -1.62 -5.30
C ALA A 18 -1.99 -2.80 -5.03
N GLY A 19 -1.52 -3.76 -4.22
CA GLY A 19 -2.32 -4.92 -3.83
C GLY A 19 -3.61 -4.53 -3.10
N ILE A 20 -4.66 -5.36 -3.22
CA ILE A 20 -5.96 -5.14 -2.56
C ILE A 20 -5.81 -4.94 -1.04
N MET A 21 -4.93 -5.70 -0.40
CA MET A 21 -4.68 -5.59 1.03
C MET A 21 -3.99 -4.27 1.40
N ASP A 22 -3.04 -3.80 0.60
CA ASP A 22 -2.36 -2.54 0.84
C ASP A 22 -3.31 -1.36 0.63
N CYS A 23 -4.16 -1.42 -0.40
CA CYS A 23 -5.19 -0.41 -0.64
C CYS A 23 -6.19 -0.33 0.52
N LYS A 24 -6.62 -1.48 1.04
CA LYS A 24 -7.52 -1.53 2.19
C LYS A 24 -6.86 -0.96 3.45
N LYS A 25 -5.61 -1.34 3.73
CA LYS A 25 -4.86 -0.80 4.89
C LYS A 25 -4.64 0.70 4.76
N ALA A 26 -4.27 1.18 3.58
CA ALA A 26 -4.04 2.60 3.33
C ALA A 26 -5.31 3.44 3.51
N LEU A 27 -6.46 2.95 3.04
CA LEU A 27 -7.75 3.62 3.26
C LEU A 27 -8.16 3.60 4.73
N VAL A 28 -7.86 2.52 5.46
CA VAL A 28 -8.14 2.44 6.91
C VAL A 28 -7.24 3.40 7.71
N GLU A 29 -5.94 3.44 7.40
CA GLU A 29 -4.97 4.38 8.01
C GLU A 29 -5.29 5.84 7.65
N ALA A 30 -5.86 6.07 6.46
CA ALA A 30 -6.28 7.38 6.00
C ALA A 30 -7.73 7.74 6.40
N GLU A 31 -8.40 6.91 7.20
CA GLU A 31 -9.79 7.12 7.61
C GLU A 31 -10.75 7.39 6.43
N GLY A 32 -10.51 6.78 5.28
CA GLY A 32 -11.29 6.94 4.04
C GLY A 32 -10.84 8.11 3.15
N ASP A 33 -9.80 8.84 3.51
CA ASP A 33 -9.20 9.87 2.67
C ASP A 33 -8.41 9.22 1.51
N PHE A 34 -8.84 9.52 0.29
CA PHE A 34 -8.27 8.94 -0.92
C PHE A 34 -6.88 9.49 -1.25
N GLU A 35 -6.66 10.79 -1.06
CA GLU A 35 -5.38 11.43 -1.38
C GLU A 35 -4.31 10.96 -0.40
N LEU A 36 -4.66 10.94 0.89
CA LEU A 36 -3.77 10.46 1.94
C LEU A 36 -3.47 8.97 1.78
N ALA A 37 -4.45 8.16 1.37
CA ALA A 37 -4.22 6.74 1.08
C ALA A 37 -3.26 6.52 -0.11
N ILE A 38 -3.36 7.33 -1.18
CA ILE A 38 -2.42 7.28 -2.31
C ILE A 38 -1.01 7.64 -1.84
N GLU A 39 -0.87 8.70 -1.04
CA GLU A 39 0.44 9.14 -0.55
C GLU A 39 1.08 8.08 0.36
N ASN A 40 0.28 7.47 1.25
CA ASN A 40 0.71 6.37 2.11
C ASN A 40 1.16 5.15 1.30
N LEU A 41 0.44 4.78 0.24
CA LEU A 41 0.83 3.71 -0.66
C LEU A 41 2.13 4.01 -1.40
N LYS A 42 2.32 5.25 -1.86
CA LYS A 42 3.52 5.68 -2.57
C LYS A 42 4.76 5.63 -1.66
N LYS A 43 4.63 6.10 -0.42
CA LYS A 43 5.68 6.01 0.62
C LYS A 43 5.96 4.56 1.03
N LYS A 44 4.93 3.72 1.18
CA LYS A 44 5.09 2.28 1.49
C LYS A 44 5.75 1.51 0.34
N GLY A 45 5.39 1.80 -0.91
CA GLY A 45 5.98 1.16 -2.09
C GLY A 45 7.49 1.37 -2.19
N GLN A 46 7.98 2.59 -1.90
CA GLN A 46 9.42 2.87 -1.84
C GLN A 46 10.13 2.06 -0.74
N LYS A 47 9.51 1.91 0.43
CA LYS A 47 10.06 1.11 1.53
C LYS A 47 10.06 -0.38 1.24
N LEU A 48 9.04 -0.91 0.56
CA LEU A 48 8.97 -2.32 0.17
C LEU A 48 10.09 -2.69 -0.81
N LEU A 49 10.29 -1.87 -1.86
CA LEU A 49 11.41 -2.04 -2.79
C LEU A 49 12.76 -2.06 -2.05
N GLN A 50 12.93 -1.16 -1.09
CA GLN A 50 14.16 -1.08 -0.31
C GLN A 50 14.35 -2.26 0.65
N LYS A 51 13.27 -2.80 1.23
CA LYS A 51 13.32 -3.95 2.16
C LYS A 51 13.52 -5.27 1.43
N GLU A 52 12.90 -5.46 0.27
CA GLU A 52 13.08 -6.67 -0.56
C GLU A 52 14.50 -6.76 -1.13
N LEU A 53 15.11 -5.63 -1.52
CA LEU A 53 16.52 -5.60 -1.94
C LEU A 53 17.47 -6.07 -0.82
N ILE A 54 17.19 -5.70 0.43
CA ILE A 54 18.04 -6.05 1.57
C ILE A 54 17.84 -7.51 2.01
N GLU A 55 16.60 -7.99 2.11
CA GLU A 55 16.33 -9.38 2.57
C GLU A 55 16.81 -10.45 1.58
N ASN A 56 16.74 -10.18 0.27
CA ASN A 56 17.20 -11.15 -0.73
C ASN A 56 18.73 -11.21 -0.82
N GLN A 57 19.44 -10.12 -0.48
CA GLN A 57 20.90 -10.10 -0.48
C GLN A 57 21.49 -10.89 0.72
N VAL A 58 20.81 -10.91 1.87
CA VAL A 58 21.23 -11.68 3.05
C VAL A 58 21.08 -13.20 2.83
N LYS A 59 20.07 -13.64 2.08
CA LYS A 59 19.82 -15.08 1.84
C LYS A 59 20.82 -15.76 0.90
N VAL A 60 21.54 -15.02 0.06
CA VAL A 60 22.51 -15.61 -0.88
C VAL A 60 23.90 -15.76 -0.23
N GLN A 61 24.11 -15.25 0.97
CA GLN A 61 25.39 -15.33 1.70
C GLN A 61 25.41 -16.40 2.83
N LEU A 62 24.37 -17.24 2.94
CA LEU A 62 24.32 -18.41 3.82
C LEU A 62 24.29 -19.70 2.98
#